data_AF-A0A7X8VWH9-F1
#
_entry.id   AF-A0A7X8VWH9-F1
#
_cell.length_a   1.000
_cell.length_b   1.000
_cell.length_c   1.000
_cell.angle_alpha   90.00
_cell.angle_beta   90.00
_cell.angle_gamma   90.00
#
_symmetry.space_group_name_H-M   'P 1'
#
loop_
_entity.id
_entity.type
_entity.pdbx_description
1 polymer ?
#
loop_
_entity_poly.entity_id
_entity_poly.type
_entity_poly.pdbx_seq_one_letter_code
_entity_poly.pdbx_strand_id
1 'polypeptide(L)'
;MFFSHCRNHSWRVIFPSLMRFHHPMVVAALLLTATLLSCKRPAAEQYPEKTSLALSEASRMLLHSDIRGARTLLQEHNRFQGTLLLELLTSAEQEQELLHQANQCLQQNQYHTLNKLLSQAEKNGQTTPELLRYRSIPQALQALQLFCQRMPWESSEDLQNALDWLQPYAPALEKSPAFQRFWSQQQNLLVPLRQRELQRRCAQISNEMDIALRQGQLPAAWAAGARLQALNPEHPLFLFLDWPGKTLRGQLPLLPPSSPELQEGCELAFALCWEQLPAARQKRLLSALAALPPESFRTVSGLALLAGHHNRPEWLALAFQRWQAQATPNEPLPLFFRDYVLSLLPRPKQTAACCRQYTCPGFTDFFTAFNVLLSPINTQNPRK
;
A
#
# COMPACT_ATOMS: atom_id res chain seq x y z
N MET A 1 -25.25 66.44 3.61
CA MET A 1 -25.46 67.49 4.62
C MET A 1 -26.93 67.86 4.58
N PHE A 2 -27.78 67.27 5.43
CA PHE A 2 -28.11 67.66 6.80
C PHE A 2 -28.86 69.00 6.94
N PHE A 3 -29.99 68.90 7.66
CA PHE A 3 -30.89 69.92 8.24
C PHE A 3 -31.77 70.71 7.26
N SER A 4 -33.10 70.54 7.25
CA SER A 4 -34.12 70.70 8.30
C SER A 4 -34.39 72.16 8.72
N HIS A 5 -35.65 72.36 9.10
CA HIS A 5 -36.23 73.44 9.90
C HIS A 5 -36.92 74.62 9.18
N CYS A 6 -38.25 74.57 9.31
CA CYS A 6 -39.10 75.55 9.96
C CYS A 6 -39.24 76.95 9.33
N ARG A 7 -40.50 77.28 9.00
CA ARG A 7 -40.99 78.66 9.07
C ARG A 7 -42.34 78.72 9.80
N ASN A 8 -42.28 79.34 10.97
CA ASN A 8 -43.37 80.03 11.65
C ASN A 8 -44.01 81.09 10.75
N HIS A 9 -45.31 81.38 10.90
CA HIS A 9 -45.78 82.56 11.66
C HIS A 9 -47.29 82.84 11.48
N SER A 10 -47.98 83.04 12.63
CA SER A 10 -49.04 84.03 12.96
C SER A 10 -50.22 84.23 11.99
N TRP A 11 -51.48 84.33 12.41
CA TRP A 11 -52.02 85.23 13.43
C TRP A 11 -53.32 84.70 14.07
N ARG A 12 -53.52 85.04 15.35
CA ARG A 12 -54.77 84.87 16.12
C ARG A 12 -55.80 85.96 15.75
N VAL A 13 -57.05 85.69 16.18
CA VAL A 13 -58.10 86.60 16.70
C VAL A 13 -59.29 86.84 15.75
N ILE A 14 -60.59 86.79 16.10
CA ILE A 14 -61.43 86.34 17.24
C ILE A 14 -62.88 86.24 16.67
N PHE A 15 -63.65 85.24 17.15
CA PHE A 15 -65.12 84.98 17.22
C PHE A 15 -66.09 86.19 17.21
N PRO A 16 -67.45 86.05 17.06
CA PRO A 16 -68.35 84.95 17.50
C PRO A 16 -69.45 84.50 16.47
N SER A 17 -69.90 83.23 16.45
CA SER A 17 -70.97 82.56 17.26
C SER A 17 -72.41 83.07 16.90
N LEU A 18 -73.49 82.31 16.64
CA LEU A 18 -73.97 80.98 17.06
C LEU A 18 -75.16 80.49 16.18
N MET A 19 -75.28 79.15 16.02
CA MET A 19 -76.52 78.31 15.93
C MET A 19 -77.35 78.35 14.62
N ARG A 20 -77.84 77.26 14.00
CA ARG A 20 -78.09 75.87 14.44
C ARG A 20 -78.11 74.91 13.23
N PHE A 21 -77.48 73.75 13.42
CA PHE A 21 -77.45 72.57 12.54
C PHE A 21 -78.61 71.62 12.87
N HIS A 22 -79.34 71.11 11.86
CA HIS A 22 -80.07 69.83 11.99
C HIS A 22 -80.37 69.06 10.68
N HIS A 23 -80.04 69.58 9.48
CA HIS A 23 -80.38 68.90 8.21
C HIS A 23 -79.27 68.10 7.48
N PRO A 24 -77.94 68.29 7.67
CA PRO A 24 -76.97 67.59 6.82
C PRO A 24 -76.71 66.13 7.23
N MET A 25 -77.05 65.74 8.47
CA MET A 25 -76.73 64.40 9.00
C MET A 25 -77.70 63.32 8.51
N VAL A 26 -78.97 63.66 8.30
CA VAL A 26 -80.00 62.72 7.82
C VAL A 26 -79.84 62.42 6.33
N VAL A 27 -79.47 63.43 5.54
CA VAL A 27 -79.21 63.27 4.09
C VAL A 27 -77.94 62.44 3.86
N ALA A 28 -76.89 62.66 4.67
CA ALA A 28 -75.68 61.85 4.62
C ALA A 28 -75.93 60.38 4.99
N ALA A 29 -76.77 60.11 6.01
CA ALA A 29 -77.12 58.75 6.41
C ALA A 29 -77.96 58.01 5.35
N LEU A 30 -78.88 58.71 4.67
CA LEU A 30 -79.68 58.13 3.58
C LEU A 30 -78.86 57.87 2.30
N LEU A 31 -77.86 58.71 2.01
CA LEU A 31 -76.93 58.48 0.90
C LEU A 31 -75.94 57.34 1.19
N LEU A 32 -75.54 57.16 2.45
CA LEU A 32 -74.71 56.02 2.89
C LEU A 32 -75.46 54.70 2.84
N THR A 33 -76.74 54.66 3.23
CA THR A 33 -77.55 53.44 3.11
C THR A 33 -77.88 53.11 1.66
N ALA A 34 -78.16 54.11 0.81
CA ALA A 34 -78.40 53.92 -0.62
C ALA A 34 -77.15 53.45 -1.39
N THR A 35 -75.95 53.90 -1.00
CA THR A 35 -74.68 53.44 -1.61
C THR A 35 -74.25 52.05 -1.13
N LEU A 36 -74.57 51.67 0.13
CA LEU A 36 -74.34 50.32 0.66
C LEU A 36 -75.29 49.27 0.07
N LEU A 37 -76.52 49.64 -0.31
CA LEU A 37 -77.50 48.74 -0.92
C LEU A 37 -77.34 48.56 -2.45
N SER A 38 -76.57 49.42 -3.12
CA SER A 38 -76.40 49.38 -4.58
C SER A 38 -75.09 48.69 -5.04
N CYS A 39 -74.23 48.28 -4.11
CA CYS A 39 -73.08 47.44 -4.43
C CYS A 39 -73.48 45.97 -4.59
N LYS A 40 -74.03 45.60 -5.75
CA LYS A 40 -74.01 44.21 -6.24
C LYS A 40 -72.57 43.83 -6.64
N ARG A 41 -71.63 43.84 -5.70
CA ARG A 41 -70.40 43.08 -5.84
C ARG A 41 -70.73 41.64 -5.44
N PRO A 42 -70.24 40.61 -6.15
CA PRO A 42 -70.32 39.26 -5.61
C PRO A 42 -69.73 39.30 -4.21
N ALA A 43 -70.40 38.68 -3.24
CA ALA A 43 -69.88 38.56 -1.89
C ALA A 43 -68.42 38.10 -2.00
N ALA A 44 -67.50 38.83 -1.35
CA ALA A 44 -66.11 38.42 -1.31
C ALA A 44 -66.06 36.94 -0.90
N GLU A 45 -65.39 36.10 -1.70
CA GLU A 45 -65.23 34.68 -1.36
C GLU A 45 -64.79 34.60 0.10
N GLN A 46 -65.55 33.85 0.90
CA GLN A 46 -65.28 33.71 2.33
C GLN A 46 -63.82 33.31 2.50
N TYR A 47 -63.06 34.12 3.27
CA TYR A 47 -61.66 33.85 3.56
C TYR A 47 -61.56 32.43 4.11
N PRO A 48 -60.87 31.51 3.43
CA PRO A 48 -60.91 30.11 3.79
C PRO A 48 -59.92 29.84 4.92
N GLU A 49 -60.32 30.24 6.13
CA GLU A 49 -59.56 30.23 7.37
C GLU A 49 -58.91 28.85 7.64
N LYS A 50 -59.64 27.77 7.33
CA LYS A 50 -59.15 26.39 7.41
C LYS A 50 -57.96 26.10 6.49
N THR A 51 -57.98 26.63 5.25
CA THR A 51 -56.87 26.41 4.31
C THR A 51 -55.64 27.25 4.64
N SER A 52 -55.83 28.47 5.17
CA SER A 52 -54.70 29.28 5.64
C SER A 52 -54.05 28.68 6.89
N LEU A 53 -54.85 28.11 7.80
CA LEU A 53 -54.34 27.38 8.96
C LEU A 53 -53.55 26.15 8.52
N ALA A 54 -54.11 25.34 7.61
CA ALA A 54 -53.42 24.16 7.07
C ALA A 54 -52.07 24.49 6.41
N LEU A 55 -51.98 25.57 5.63
CA LEU A 55 -50.72 26.04 5.06
C LEU A 55 -49.73 26.54 6.12
N SER A 56 -50.21 27.22 7.17
CA SER A 56 -49.36 27.67 8.27
C SER A 56 -48.79 26.48 9.08
N GLU A 57 -49.57 25.43 9.26
CA GLU A 57 -49.14 24.22 9.96
C GLU A 57 -48.20 23.38 9.08
N ALA A 58 -48.50 23.21 7.79
CA ALA A 58 -47.62 22.53 6.84
C ALA A 58 -46.27 23.25 6.69
N SER A 59 -46.25 24.58 6.63
CA SER A 59 -44.99 25.34 6.60
C SER A 59 -44.19 25.20 7.89
N ARG A 60 -44.86 25.16 9.05
CA ARG A 60 -44.22 24.84 10.33
C ARG A 60 -43.62 23.43 10.32
N MET A 61 -44.32 22.43 9.76
CA MET A 61 -43.81 21.06 9.63
C MET A 61 -42.58 20.99 8.71
N LEU A 62 -42.60 21.71 7.57
CA LEU A 62 -41.46 21.81 6.66
C LEU A 62 -40.23 22.48 7.31
N LEU A 63 -40.44 23.51 8.14
CA LEU A 63 -39.36 24.13 8.92
C LEU A 63 -38.68 23.14 9.89
N HIS A 64 -39.40 22.10 10.34
CA HIS A 64 -38.87 21.03 11.18
C HIS A 64 -38.45 19.79 10.37
N SER A 65 -38.33 19.90 9.04
CA SER A 65 -37.99 18.81 8.11
C SER A 65 -39.00 17.66 8.07
N ASP A 66 -40.23 17.86 8.54
CA ASP A 66 -41.33 16.89 8.47
C ASP A 66 -42.13 17.04 7.17
N ILE A 67 -41.50 16.63 6.07
CA ILE A 67 -42.08 16.70 4.72
C ILE A 67 -43.30 15.77 4.60
N ARG A 68 -43.24 14.59 5.24
CA ARG A 68 -44.31 13.59 5.21
C ARG A 68 -45.55 14.10 5.95
N GLY A 69 -45.39 14.66 7.15
CA GLY A 69 -46.48 15.27 7.92
C GLY A 69 -47.12 16.46 7.19
N ALA A 70 -46.30 17.32 6.56
CA ALA A 70 -46.78 18.43 5.75
C ALA A 70 -47.60 17.94 4.54
N ARG A 71 -47.15 16.86 3.86
CA ARG A 71 -47.88 16.28 2.74
C ARG A 71 -49.23 15.70 3.16
N THR A 72 -49.27 14.89 4.23
CA THR A 72 -50.52 14.25 4.68
C THR A 72 -51.57 15.29 5.06
N LEU A 73 -51.15 16.35 5.77
CA LEU A 73 -52.03 17.44 6.18
C LEU A 73 -52.62 18.21 4.98
N LEU A 74 -51.83 18.40 3.92
CA LEU A 74 -52.28 19.07 2.70
C LEU A 74 -53.09 18.14 1.78
N GLN A 75 -52.86 16.82 1.79
CA GLN A 75 -53.64 15.83 1.03
C GLN A 75 -55.07 15.65 1.55
N GLU A 76 -55.26 15.75 2.87
CA GLU A 76 -56.58 15.69 3.51
C GLU A 76 -57.53 16.81 3.05
N HIS A 77 -56.97 17.89 2.48
CA HIS A 77 -57.71 19.02 1.96
C HIS A 77 -57.87 18.92 0.44
N ASN A 78 -59.09 18.61 -0.03
CA ASN A 78 -59.45 18.50 -1.47
C ASN A 78 -58.98 19.69 -2.33
N ARG A 79 -58.83 20.87 -1.74
CA ARG A 79 -58.42 22.10 -2.43
C ARG A 79 -56.97 22.09 -2.92
N PHE A 80 -56.12 21.23 -2.36
CA PHE A 80 -54.72 21.11 -2.78
C PHE A 80 -54.49 19.91 -3.72
N GLN A 81 -55.50 19.05 -3.95
CA GLN A 81 -55.35 17.92 -4.87
C GLN A 81 -55.03 18.39 -6.29
N GLY A 82 -53.98 17.81 -6.88
CA GLY A 82 -53.47 18.21 -8.20
C GLY A 82 -52.72 19.54 -8.24
N THR A 83 -52.38 20.12 -7.08
CA THR A 83 -51.55 21.34 -7.04
C THR A 83 -50.05 21.01 -7.14
N LEU A 84 -49.32 21.90 -7.79
CA LEU A 84 -47.87 21.83 -7.96
C LEU A 84 -47.12 21.77 -6.61
N LEU A 85 -47.68 22.36 -5.55
CA LEU A 85 -47.15 22.26 -4.18
C LEU A 85 -47.17 20.81 -3.67
N LEU A 86 -48.27 20.07 -3.89
CA LEU A 86 -48.37 18.67 -3.48
C LEU A 86 -47.45 17.77 -4.31
N GLU A 87 -47.26 18.08 -5.60
CA GLU A 87 -46.29 17.39 -6.48
C GLU A 87 -44.84 17.63 -6.05
N LEU A 88 -44.50 18.86 -5.62
CA LEU A 88 -43.18 19.15 -5.07
C LEU A 88 -42.95 18.40 -3.76
N LEU A 89 -43.94 18.35 -2.87
CA LEU A 89 -43.85 17.62 -1.59
C LEU A 89 -43.73 16.10 -1.80
N THR A 90 -44.46 15.53 -2.76
CA THR A 90 -44.29 14.11 -3.11
C THR A 90 -42.92 13.83 -3.70
N SER A 91 -42.39 14.71 -4.56
CA SER A 91 -41.03 14.53 -5.10
C SER A 91 -39.96 14.63 -4.01
N ALA A 92 -40.09 15.56 -3.06
CA ALA A 92 -39.16 15.72 -1.95
C ALA A 92 -39.20 14.54 -0.95
N GLU A 93 -40.38 13.99 -0.65
CA GLU A 93 -40.50 12.79 0.19
C GLU A 93 -39.89 11.57 -0.49
N GLN A 94 -40.13 11.38 -1.79
CA GLN A 94 -39.52 10.30 -2.56
C GLN A 94 -38.00 10.41 -2.58
N GLU A 95 -37.45 11.62 -2.72
CA GLU A 95 -36.00 11.86 -2.63
C GLU A 95 -35.45 11.49 -1.24
N GLN A 96 -36.11 11.95 -0.18
CA GLN A 96 -35.68 11.66 1.19
C GLN A 96 -35.71 10.15 1.48
N GLU A 97 -36.72 9.44 0.97
CA GLU A 97 -36.85 7.99 1.12
C GLU A 97 -35.74 7.25 0.35
N LEU A 98 -35.45 7.66 -0.89
CA LEU A 98 -34.34 7.10 -1.68
C LEU A 98 -32.99 7.32 -1.00
N LEU A 99 -32.74 8.51 -0.45
CA LEU A 99 -31.52 8.81 0.31
C LEU A 99 -31.43 7.97 1.59
N HIS A 100 -32.55 7.74 2.28
CA HIS A 100 -32.58 6.88 3.47
C HIS A 100 -32.25 5.42 3.11
N GLN A 101 -32.87 4.88 2.06
CA GLN A 101 -32.60 3.53 1.57
C GLN A 101 -31.15 3.38 1.08
N ALA A 102 -30.60 4.40 0.39
CA ALA A 102 -29.21 4.42 -0.03
C ALA A 102 -28.24 4.36 1.16
N ASN A 103 -28.50 5.16 2.19
CA ASN A 103 -27.70 5.15 3.42
C ASN A 103 -27.80 3.81 4.18
N GLN A 104 -28.98 3.20 4.23
CA GLN A 104 -29.14 1.86 4.82
C GLN A 104 -28.32 0.80 4.05
N CYS A 105 -28.36 0.83 2.72
CA CYS A 105 -27.57 -0.09 1.89
C CYS A 105 -26.06 0.10 2.11
N LEU A 106 -25.58 1.34 2.28
CA LEU A 106 -24.19 1.63 2.61
C LEU A 106 -23.81 1.08 3.99
N GLN A 107 -24.64 1.27 5.01
CA GLN A 107 -24.39 0.75 6.37
C GLN A 107 -24.34 -0.79 6.41
N GLN A 108 -25.14 -1.45 5.58
CA GLN A 108 -25.21 -2.91 5.48
C GLN A 108 -24.19 -3.50 4.49
N ASN A 109 -23.30 -2.70 3.89
CA ASN A 109 -22.33 -3.10 2.87
C ASN A 109 -22.95 -3.75 1.62
N GLN A 110 -24.19 -3.41 1.29
CA GLN A 110 -24.90 -3.98 0.15
C GLN A 110 -24.71 -3.10 -1.11
N TYR A 111 -23.50 -3.13 -1.68
CA TYR A 111 -23.16 -2.25 -2.82
C TYR A 111 -23.94 -2.59 -4.10
N HIS A 112 -24.32 -3.86 -4.29
CA HIS A 112 -25.11 -4.31 -5.43
C HIS A 112 -26.57 -3.83 -5.39
N THR A 113 -27.21 -3.83 -4.21
CA THR A 113 -28.58 -3.33 -4.05
C THR A 113 -28.60 -1.80 -4.17
N LEU A 114 -27.58 -1.11 -3.64
CA LEU A 114 -27.40 0.32 -3.82
C LEU A 114 -27.27 0.71 -5.31
N ASN A 115 -26.45 -0.01 -6.09
CA ASN A 115 -26.32 0.25 -7.53
C ASN A 115 -27.66 0.02 -8.27
N LYS A 116 -28.43 -1.02 -7.90
CA LYS A 116 -29.74 -1.26 -8.49
C LYS A 116 -30.71 -0.12 -8.16
N LEU A 117 -30.78 0.30 -6.90
CA LEU A 117 -31.60 1.44 -6.46
C LEU A 117 -31.26 2.72 -7.22
N LEU A 118 -29.98 3.07 -7.32
CA LEU A 118 -29.53 4.25 -8.05
C LEU A 118 -29.87 4.17 -9.55
N SER A 119 -29.68 3.00 -10.17
CA SER A 119 -30.04 2.81 -11.59
C SER A 119 -31.54 2.89 -11.87
N GLN A 120 -32.37 2.48 -10.90
CA GLN A 120 -33.83 2.59 -10.98
C GLN A 120 -34.27 4.05 -10.81
N ALA A 121 -33.69 4.77 -9.84
CA ALA A 121 -33.93 6.20 -9.64
C ALA A 121 -33.53 7.03 -10.88
N GLU A 122 -32.40 6.70 -11.52
CA GLU A 122 -31.97 7.34 -12.77
C GLU A 122 -32.96 7.09 -13.92
N LYS A 123 -33.44 5.85 -14.09
CA LYS A 123 -34.44 5.51 -15.12
C LYS A 123 -35.79 6.21 -14.91
N ASN A 124 -36.14 6.47 -13.65
CA ASN A 124 -37.38 7.15 -13.28
C ASN A 124 -37.28 8.68 -13.38
N GLY A 125 -36.12 9.23 -13.77
CA GLY A 125 -35.90 10.69 -13.86
C GLY A 125 -35.75 11.39 -12.51
N GLN A 126 -35.56 10.64 -11.42
CA GLN A 126 -35.41 11.15 -10.05
C GLN A 126 -33.93 11.52 -9.73
N THR A 127 -33.18 12.00 -10.73
CA THR A 127 -31.76 12.39 -10.57
C THR A 127 -31.64 13.71 -9.84
N THR A 128 -31.58 13.66 -8.51
CA THR A 128 -31.21 14.84 -7.72
C THR A 128 -29.69 14.98 -7.61
N PRO A 129 -29.17 16.21 -7.43
CA PRO A 129 -27.73 16.44 -7.33
C PRO A 129 -27.07 15.68 -6.17
N GLU A 130 -27.81 15.36 -5.10
CA GLU A 130 -27.30 14.55 -4.00
C GLU A 130 -27.15 13.08 -4.40
N LEU A 131 -28.15 12.48 -5.05
CA LEU A 131 -28.08 11.09 -5.55
C LEU A 131 -26.97 10.90 -6.58
N LEU A 132 -26.69 11.91 -7.41
CA LEU A 132 -25.57 11.89 -8.35
C LEU A 132 -24.20 11.80 -7.66
N ARG A 133 -24.05 12.32 -6.43
CA ARG A 133 -22.81 12.20 -5.65
C ARG A 133 -22.55 10.77 -5.17
N TYR A 134 -23.60 9.96 -5.03
CA TYR A 134 -23.51 8.56 -4.62
C TYR A 134 -23.19 7.61 -5.78
N ARG A 135 -23.33 8.03 -7.04
CA ARG A 135 -23.17 7.16 -8.21
C ARG A 135 -21.83 6.41 -8.28
N SER A 136 -20.72 7.06 -7.92
CA SER A 136 -19.38 6.46 -7.98
C SER A 136 -18.97 5.71 -6.72
N ILE A 137 -19.69 5.90 -5.60
CA ILE A 137 -19.32 5.36 -4.29
C ILE A 137 -19.47 3.82 -4.22
N PRO A 138 -20.57 3.19 -4.68
CA PRO A 138 -20.73 1.73 -4.58
C PRO A 138 -19.65 0.97 -5.34
N GLN A 139 -19.33 1.42 -6.57
CA GLN A 139 -18.27 0.80 -7.38
C GLN A 139 -16.90 0.97 -6.74
N ALA A 140 -16.62 2.17 -6.20
CA ALA A 140 -15.37 2.46 -5.52
C ALA A 140 -15.20 1.64 -4.22
N LEU A 141 -16.26 1.49 -3.42
CA LEU A 141 -16.23 0.68 -2.20
C LEU A 141 -16.10 -0.82 -2.50
N GLN A 142 -16.76 -1.31 -3.56
CA GLN A 142 -16.59 -2.68 -4.02
C GLN A 142 -15.14 -2.93 -4.49
N ALA A 143 -14.55 -1.98 -5.23
CA ALA A 143 -13.17 -2.07 -5.64
C ALA A 143 -12.22 -2.11 -4.43
N LEU A 144 -12.46 -1.24 -3.44
CA LEU A 144 -11.70 -1.23 -2.18
C LEU A 144 -11.82 -2.56 -1.42
N GLN A 145 -13.00 -3.17 -1.39
CA GLN A 145 -13.20 -4.47 -0.74
C GLN A 145 -12.37 -5.57 -1.41
N LEU A 146 -12.36 -5.63 -2.74
CA LEU A 146 -11.55 -6.58 -3.50
C LEU A 146 -10.05 -6.34 -3.30
N PHE A 147 -9.64 -5.07 -3.23
CA PHE A 147 -8.27 -4.70 -2.89
C PHE A 147 -7.88 -5.24 -1.50
N CYS A 148 -8.72 -5.02 -0.49
CA CYS A 148 -8.45 -5.46 0.87
C CYS A 148 -8.40 -6.99 1.03
N GLN A 149 -9.16 -7.74 0.21
CA GLN A 149 -9.15 -9.20 0.22
C GLN A 149 -7.83 -9.81 -0.27
N ARG A 150 -7.04 -9.06 -1.07
CA ARG A 150 -5.75 -9.53 -1.62
C ARG A 150 -4.56 -9.32 -0.68
N MET A 151 -4.75 -8.64 0.45
CA MET A 151 -3.69 -8.44 1.42
C MET A 151 -3.43 -9.74 2.22
N PRO A 152 -2.16 -10.07 2.57
CA PRO A 152 -0.92 -9.29 2.37
C PRO A 152 -0.27 -9.48 0.99
N TRP A 153 0.45 -8.45 0.54
CA TRP A 153 1.12 -8.43 -0.78
C TRP A 153 2.42 -9.22 -0.79
N GLU A 154 2.61 -10.06 -1.81
CA GLU A 154 3.83 -10.88 -1.98
C GLU A 154 4.96 -10.11 -2.66
N SER A 155 4.62 -9.29 -3.66
CA SER A 155 5.58 -8.51 -4.43
C SER A 155 5.25 -7.02 -4.50
N SER A 156 6.26 -6.21 -4.80
CA SER A 156 6.12 -4.77 -5.02
C SER A 156 5.38 -4.47 -6.33
N GLU A 157 5.48 -5.35 -7.32
CA GLU A 157 4.76 -5.26 -8.60
C GLU A 157 3.27 -5.51 -8.39
N ASP A 158 2.90 -6.52 -7.61
CA ASP A 158 1.50 -6.82 -7.30
C ASP A 158 0.81 -5.67 -6.56
N LEU A 159 1.51 -5.06 -5.60
CA LEU A 159 1.02 -3.88 -4.90
C LEU A 159 0.89 -2.68 -5.86
N GLN A 160 1.87 -2.44 -6.73
CA GLN A 160 1.79 -1.35 -7.72
C GLN A 160 0.60 -1.55 -8.66
N ASN A 161 0.44 -2.73 -9.22
CA ASN A 161 -0.68 -3.07 -10.10
C ASN A 161 -2.03 -2.91 -9.39
N ALA A 162 -2.12 -3.29 -8.12
CA ALA A 162 -3.32 -3.13 -7.33
C ALA A 162 -3.63 -1.65 -7.02
N LEU A 163 -2.60 -0.83 -6.77
CA LEU A 163 -2.76 0.62 -6.59
C LEU A 163 -3.20 1.28 -7.90
N ASP A 164 -2.56 0.94 -9.02
CA ASP A 164 -2.91 1.47 -10.35
C ASP A 164 -4.35 1.09 -10.73
N TRP A 165 -4.81 -0.11 -10.33
CA TRP A 165 -6.19 -0.54 -10.50
C TRP A 165 -7.20 0.23 -9.62
N LEU A 166 -6.82 0.64 -8.40
CA LEU A 166 -7.67 1.41 -7.51
C LEU A 166 -7.67 2.93 -7.84
N GLN A 167 -6.66 3.41 -8.57
CA GLN A 167 -6.46 4.82 -8.91
C GLN A 167 -7.68 5.51 -9.55
N PRO A 168 -8.44 4.88 -10.50
CA PRO A 168 -9.63 5.50 -11.08
C PRO A 168 -10.75 5.79 -10.06
N TYR A 169 -10.77 5.04 -8.96
CA TYR A 169 -11.77 5.17 -7.90
C TYR A 169 -11.33 6.10 -6.76
N ALA A 170 -10.07 6.53 -6.75
CA ALA A 170 -9.51 7.38 -5.70
C ALA A 170 -10.31 8.68 -5.43
N PRO A 171 -10.79 9.44 -6.45
CA PRO A 171 -11.53 10.68 -6.21
C PRO A 171 -12.83 10.49 -5.41
N ALA A 172 -13.46 9.32 -5.52
CA ALA A 172 -14.67 9.00 -4.76
C ALA A 172 -14.34 8.63 -3.30
N LEU A 173 -13.22 7.95 -3.08
CA LEU A 173 -12.78 7.42 -1.78
C LEU A 173 -12.03 8.45 -0.93
N GLU A 174 -11.29 9.37 -1.56
CA GLU A 174 -10.52 10.43 -0.89
C GLU A 174 -11.37 11.43 -0.09
N LYS A 175 -12.70 11.40 -0.25
CA LYS A 175 -13.63 12.13 0.61
C LYS A 175 -13.54 11.66 2.07
N SER A 176 -13.05 10.45 2.32
CA SER A 176 -12.85 9.90 3.66
C SER A 176 -11.39 10.11 4.14
N PRO A 177 -11.16 10.74 5.31
CA PRO A 177 -9.82 10.89 5.86
C PRO A 177 -9.19 9.53 6.25
N ALA A 178 -10.01 8.51 6.53
CA ALA A 178 -9.53 7.16 6.80
C ALA A 178 -8.91 6.53 5.54
N PHE A 179 -9.52 6.75 4.37
CA PHE A 179 -8.98 6.26 3.11
C PHE A 179 -7.67 6.97 2.74
N GLN A 180 -7.57 8.29 2.94
CA GLN A 180 -6.32 9.02 2.69
C GLN A 180 -5.15 8.45 3.50
N ARG A 181 -5.39 8.14 4.79
CA ARG A 181 -4.38 7.49 5.65
C ARG A 181 -4.03 6.09 5.12
N PHE A 182 -5.03 5.27 4.82
CA PHE A 182 -4.82 3.94 4.25
C PHE A 182 -4.02 3.97 2.94
N TRP A 183 -4.38 4.86 2.02
CA TRP A 183 -3.72 5.03 0.73
C TRP A 183 -2.24 5.41 0.89
N SER A 184 -1.95 6.39 1.76
CA SER A 184 -0.58 6.77 2.08
C SER A 184 0.22 5.62 2.71
N GLN A 185 -0.41 4.80 3.56
CA GLN A 185 0.24 3.63 4.15
C GLN A 185 0.58 2.59 3.08
N GLN A 186 -0.34 2.29 2.17
CA GLN A 186 -0.08 1.34 1.07
C GLN A 186 1.04 1.84 0.14
N GLN A 187 1.06 3.13 -0.19
CA GLN A 187 2.15 3.71 -0.97
C GLN A 187 3.50 3.60 -0.24
N ASN A 188 3.51 3.82 1.07
CA ASN A 188 4.72 3.68 1.90
C ASN A 188 5.21 2.22 2.01
N LEU A 189 4.35 1.22 1.78
CA LEU A 189 4.74 -0.20 1.79
C LEU A 189 5.51 -0.63 0.53
N LEU A 190 5.45 0.13 -0.57
CA LEU A 190 6.18 -0.21 -1.80
C LEU A 190 7.70 -0.20 -1.59
N VAL A 191 8.23 0.80 -0.88
CA VAL A 191 9.68 0.95 -0.64
C VAL A 191 10.28 -0.25 0.10
N PRO A 192 9.77 -0.68 1.28
CA PRO A 192 10.32 -1.83 1.98
C PRO A 192 10.12 -3.14 1.22
N LEU A 193 9.05 -3.29 0.43
CA LEU A 193 8.87 -4.47 -0.43
C LEU A 193 9.95 -4.53 -1.53
N ARG A 194 10.18 -3.42 -2.25
CA ARG A 194 11.25 -3.33 -3.26
C ARG A 194 12.64 -3.61 -2.66
N GLN A 195 12.91 -3.08 -1.46
CA GLN A 195 14.17 -3.33 -0.76
C GLN A 195 14.35 -4.82 -0.42
N ARG A 196 13.31 -5.48 0.10
CA ARG A 196 13.36 -6.91 0.40
C ARG A 196 13.56 -7.77 -0.85
N GLU A 197 12.90 -7.43 -1.96
CA GLU A 197 13.07 -8.10 -3.24
C GLU A 197 14.49 -7.94 -3.78
N LEU A 198 15.03 -6.71 -3.74
CA LEU A 198 16.39 -6.41 -4.14
C LEU A 198 17.39 -7.22 -3.30
N GLN A 199 17.23 -7.25 -1.98
CA GLN A 199 18.07 -8.04 -1.07
C GLN A 199 18.00 -9.54 -1.38
N ARG A 200 16.81 -10.09 -1.61
CA ARG A 200 16.63 -11.50 -1.99
C ARG A 200 17.33 -11.83 -3.31
N ARG A 201 17.18 -10.97 -4.32
CA ARG A 201 17.82 -11.14 -5.62
C ARG A 201 19.35 -11.02 -5.52
N CYS A 202 19.86 -10.07 -4.73
CA CYS A 202 21.31 -9.97 -4.45
C CYS A 202 21.83 -11.26 -3.80
N ALA A 203 21.17 -11.75 -2.76
CA ALA A 203 21.56 -12.98 -2.06
C ALA A 203 21.52 -14.22 -2.97
N GLN A 204 20.53 -14.32 -3.85
CA GLN A 204 20.46 -15.39 -4.86
C GLN A 204 21.66 -15.35 -5.80
N ILE A 205 21.99 -14.18 -6.34
CA ILE A 205 23.13 -14.01 -7.26
C ILE A 205 24.47 -14.26 -6.54
N SER A 206 24.62 -13.81 -5.30
CA SER A 206 25.81 -14.08 -4.50
C SER A 206 25.99 -15.59 -4.23
N ASN A 207 24.90 -16.31 -3.97
CA ASN A 207 24.92 -17.76 -3.83
C ASN A 207 25.26 -18.46 -5.16
N GLU A 208 24.68 -18.03 -6.29
CA GLU A 208 25.06 -18.54 -7.62
C GLU A 208 26.54 -18.35 -7.90
N MET A 209 27.10 -17.22 -7.47
CA MET A 209 28.52 -16.93 -7.60
C MET A 209 29.37 -17.83 -6.69
N ASP A 210 28.97 -18.06 -5.42
CA ASP A 210 29.63 -19.03 -4.54
C ASP A 210 29.62 -20.46 -5.12
N ILE A 211 28.49 -20.86 -5.72
CA ILE A 211 28.35 -22.13 -6.43
C ILE A 211 29.30 -22.22 -7.64
N ALA A 212 29.39 -21.16 -8.45
CA ALA A 212 30.30 -21.13 -9.59
C ALA A 212 31.77 -21.20 -9.13
N LEU A 213 32.13 -20.48 -8.06
CA LEU A 213 33.47 -20.47 -7.48
C LEU A 213 33.87 -21.83 -6.92
N ARG A 214 33.00 -22.49 -6.14
CA ARG A 214 33.29 -23.83 -5.58
C ARG A 214 33.38 -24.92 -6.66
N GLN A 215 32.81 -24.70 -7.84
CA GLN A 215 32.93 -25.59 -8.99
C GLN A 215 34.13 -25.27 -9.90
N GLY A 216 34.90 -24.21 -9.61
CA GLY A 216 36.02 -23.76 -10.44
C GLY A 216 35.60 -23.06 -11.74
N GLN A 217 34.34 -22.64 -11.85
CA GLN A 217 33.80 -21.96 -13.02
C GLN A 217 33.98 -20.44 -12.90
N LEU A 218 35.23 -19.98 -12.94
CA LEU A 218 35.57 -18.54 -12.83
C LEU A 218 34.79 -17.65 -13.83
N PRO A 219 34.61 -18.01 -15.11
CA PRO A 219 33.84 -17.18 -16.05
C PRO A 219 32.37 -17.01 -15.63
N ALA A 220 31.75 -18.07 -15.10
CA ALA A 220 30.37 -18.03 -14.63
C ALA A 220 30.24 -17.18 -13.36
N ALA A 221 31.22 -17.25 -12.45
CA ALA A 221 31.29 -16.40 -11.27
C ALA A 221 31.41 -14.90 -11.62
N TRP A 222 32.25 -14.56 -12.60
CA TRP A 222 32.36 -13.18 -13.12
C TRP A 222 31.07 -12.72 -13.82
N ALA A 223 30.37 -13.61 -14.54
CA ALA A 223 29.08 -13.29 -15.15
C ALA A 223 27.99 -13.03 -14.10
N ALA A 224 27.94 -13.82 -13.02
CA ALA A 224 27.05 -13.58 -11.88
C ALA A 224 27.36 -12.23 -11.21
N GLY A 225 28.64 -11.91 -10.98
CA GLY A 225 29.04 -10.60 -10.47
C GLY A 225 28.65 -9.43 -11.40
N ALA A 226 28.68 -9.62 -12.73
CA ALA A 226 28.22 -8.59 -13.67
C ALA A 226 26.71 -8.35 -13.55
N ARG A 227 25.91 -9.41 -13.38
CA ARG A 227 24.47 -9.28 -13.10
C ARG A 227 24.22 -8.56 -11.77
N LEU A 228 25.01 -8.89 -10.74
CA LEU A 228 24.93 -8.23 -9.43
C LEU A 228 25.26 -6.74 -9.55
N GLN A 229 26.26 -6.37 -10.34
CA GLN A 229 26.64 -4.98 -10.56
C GLN A 229 25.54 -4.19 -11.28
N ALA A 230 24.91 -4.79 -12.28
CA ALA A 230 23.79 -4.17 -13.00
C ALA A 230 22.55 -4.01 -12.12
N LEU A 231 22.33 -4.93 -11.17
CA LEU A 231 21.20 -4.91 -10.25
C LEU A 231 21.41 -3.95 -9.07
N ASN A 232 22.60 -3.99 -8.44
CA ASN A 232 22.95 -3.19 -7.28
C ASN A 232 24.45 -2.79 -7.31
N PRO A 233 24.79 -1.61 -7.86
CA PRO A 233 26.17 -1.15 -7.92
C PRO A 233 26.76 -0.80 -6.54
N GLU A 234 25.90 -0.57 -5.53
CA GLU A 234 26.30 -0.28 -4.15
C GLU A 234 26.54 -1.54 -3.31
N HIS A 235 26.45 -2.73 -3.92
CA HIS A 235 26.61 -3.99 -3.19
C HIS A 235 28.00 -4.07 -2.52
N PRO A 236 28.07 -4.54 -1.25
CA PRO A 236 29.31 -4.62 -0.46
C PRO A 236 30.53 -5.26 -1.14
N LEU A 237 30.29 -6.23 -2.03
CA LEU A 237 31.31 -6.88 -2.85
C LEU A 237 32.17 -5.88 -3.67
N PHE A 238 31.56 -4.84 -4.22
CA PHE A 238 32.25 -3.88 -5.10
C PHE A 238 33.12 -2.88 -4.32
N LEU A 239 33.03 -2.87 -2.99
CA LEU A 239 33.97 -2.13 -2.13
C LEU A 239 35.36 -2.77 -2.16
N PHE A 240 35.44 -4.09 -2.38
CA PHE A 240 36.67 -4.87 -2.33
C PHE A 240 37.28 -5.14 -3.70
N LEU A 241 36.46 -5.06 -4.76
CA LEU A 241 36.88 -5.33 -6.13
C LEU A 241 37.09 -4.06 -6.94
N ASP A 242 38.17 -4.04 -7.69
CA ASP A 242 38.32 -3.16 -8.85
C ASP A 242 37.73 -3.88 -10.06
N TRP A 243 36.43 -3.66 -10.29
CA TRP A 243 35.66 -4.34 -11.32
C TRP A 243 36.25 -4.25 -12.73
N PRO A 244 36.67 -3.08 -13.27
CA PRO A 244 37.28 -2.99 -14.58
C PRO A 244 38.62 -3.73 -14.67
N GLY A 245 39.41 -3.70 -13.58
CA GLY A 245 40.69 -4.40 -13.50
C GLY A 245 40.56 -5.89 -13.20
N LYS A 246 39.39 -6.37 -12.78
CA LYS A 246 39.16 -7.72 -12.21
C LYS A 246 40.14 -8.07 -11.09
N THR A 247 40.54 -7.08 -10.28
CA THR A 247 41.51 -7.27 -9.19
C THR A 247 40.94 -6.85 -7.84
N LEU A 248 41.61 -7.24 -6.75
CA LEU A 248 41.30 -6.72 -5.41
C LEU A 248 41.87 -5.32 -5.20
N ARG A 249 41.03 -4.40 -4.71
CA ARG A 249 41.45 -3.05 -4.31
C ARG A 249 42.52 -3.12 -3.21
N GLY A 250 43.51 -2.22 -3.33
CA GLY A 250 44.75 -2.26 -2.54
C GLY A 250 44.58 -2.08 -1.02
N GLN A 251 43.48 -1.47 -0.58
CA GLN A 251 43.19 -1.18 0.83
C GLN A 251 42.02 -2.06 1.30
N LEU A 252 42.31 -3.33 1.57
CA LEU A 252 41.37 -4.17 2.30
C LEU A 252 41.49 -3.83 3.79
N PRO A 253 40.38 -3.66 4.53
CA PRO A 253 40.45 -3.45 5.96
C PRO A 253 41.15 -4.63 6.62
N LEU A 254 42.12 -4.34 7.50
CA LEU A 254 42.83 -5.33 8.33
C LEU A 254 41.91 -6.00 9.36
N LEU A 255 40.70 -5.47 9.54
CA LEU A 255 39.70 -5.95 10.48
C LEU A 255 38.55 -6.60 9.71
N PRO A 256 38.02 -7.74 10.21
CA PRO A 256 36.86 -8.38 9.62
C PRO A 256 35.67 -7.40 9.67
N PRO A 257 34.90 -7.28 8.59
CA PRO A 257 33.76 -6.38 8.57
C PRO A 257 32.70 -6.85 9.58
N SER A 258 32.14 -5.91 10.33
CA SER A 258 31.17 -6.18 11.40
C SER A 258 29.77 -6.56 10.89
N SER A 259 29.46 -6.31 9.62
CA SER A 259 28.17 -6.70 9.02
C SER A 259 28.30 -8.00 8.21
N PRO A 260 27.30 -8.90 8.25
CA PRO A 260 27.34 -10.17 7.53
C PRO A 260 27.46 -10.01 6.01
N GLU A 261 26.81 -9.00 5.42
CA GLU A 261 26.83 -8.75 3.97
C GLU A 261 28.21 -8.29 3.47
N LEU A 262 28.89 -7.44 4.24
CA LEU A 262 30.28 -7.06 3.96
C LEU A 262 31.23 -8.27 4.08
N GLN A 263 30.97 -9.18 5.02
CA GLN A 263 31.80 -10.37 5.19
C GLN A 263 31.65 -11.32 4.00
N GLU A 264 30.42 -11.60 3.58
CA GLU A 264 30.13 -12.38 2.37
C GLU A 264 30.78 -11.74 1.13
N GLY A 265 30.62 -10.43 0.94
CA GLY A 265 31.23 -9.71 -0.17
C GLY A 265 32.77 -9.79 -0.18
N CYS A 266 33.40 -9.77 0.99
CA CYS A 266 34.85 -9.91 1.15
C CYS A 266 35.31 -11.34 0.80
N GLU A 267 34.62 -12.36 1.30
CA GLU A 267 34.92 -13.77 1.01
C GLU A 267 34.81 -14.08 -0.49
N LEU A 268 33.74 -13.62 -1.15
CA LEU A 268 33.54 -13.82 -2.59
C LEU A 268 34.57 -13.05 -3.42
N ALA A 269 34.92 -11.82 -3.03
CA ALA A 269 35.96 -11.05 -3.70
C ALA A 269 37.33 -11.75 -3.62
N PHE A 270 37.65 -12.34 -2.46
CA PHE A 270 38.88 -13.12 -2.30
C PHE A 270 38.88 -14.37 -3.16
N ALA A 271 37.78 -15.10 -3.19
CA ALA A 271 37.66 -16.30 -4.01
C ALA A 271 37.76 -16.00 -5.51
N LEU A 272 37.17 -14.91 -5.99
CA LEU A 272 37.22 -14.49 -7.39
C LEU A 272 38.64 -14.15 -7.88
N CYS A 273 39.41 -13.46 -7.05
CA CYS A 273 40.76 -12.99 -7.42
C CYS A 273 41.88 -13.92 -6.93
N TRP A 274 41.57 -15.03 -6.24
CA TRP A 274 42.55 -15.83 -5.50
C TRP A 274 43.78 -16.22 -6.32
N GLU A 275 43.56 -16.80 -7.50
CA GLU A 275 44.62 -17.28 -8.39
C GLU A 275 45.50 -16.16 -8.96
N GLN A 276 44.97 -14.94 -9.03
CA GLN A 276 45.66 -13.79 -9.64
C GLN A 276 46.46 -12.98 -8.61
N LEU A 277 46.36 -13.31 -7.32
CA LEU A 277 47.02 -12.57 -6.26
C LEU A 277 48.49 -13.01 -6.07
N PRO A 278 49.42 -12.06 -5.83
CA PRO A 278 50.77 -12.40 -5.43
C PRO A 278 50.79 -13.19 -4.12
N ALA A 279 51.69 -14.18 -4.02
CA ALA A 279 51.82 -15.05 -2.84
C ALA A 279 52.01 -14.28 -1.52
N ALA A 280 52.72 -13.14 -1.55
CA ALA A 280 52.89 -12.28 -0.38
C ALA A 280 51.56 -11.66 0.10
N ARG A 281 50.66 -11.33 -0.83
CA ARG A 281 49.34 -10.78 -0.54
C ARG A 281 48.37 -11.85 -0.08
N GLN A 282 48.39 -13.04 -0.70
CA GLN A 282 47.64 -14.22 -0.24
C GLN A 282 47.96 -14.56 1.22
N LYS A 283 49.25 -14.63 1.59
CA LYS A 283 49.68 -14.91 2.98
C LYS A 283 49.17 -13.88 3.99
N ARG A 284 49.22 -12.58 3.66
CA ARG A 284 48.72 -11.51 4.54
C ARG A 284 47.20 -11.61 4.74
N LEU A 285 46.45 -11.81 3.66
CA LEU A 285 44.99 -11.94 3.72
C LEU A 285 44.57 -13.16 4.52
N LEU A 286 45.23 -14.30 4.32
CA LEU A 286 44.94 -15.50 5.10
C LEU A 286 45.32 -15.36 6.56
N SER A 287 46.42 -14.68 6.90
CA SER A 287 46.74 -14.42 8.30
C SER A 287 45.67 -13.57 9.01
N ALA A 288 45.05 -12.63 8.28
CA ALA A 288 43.94 -11.83 8.80
C ALA A 288 42.66 -12.67 8.95
N LEU A 289 42.36 -13.54 7.97
CA LEU A 289 41.19 -14.42 7.99
C LEU A 289 41.31 -15.58 8.98
N ALA A 290 42.52 -16.08 9.25
CA ALA A 290 42.77 -17.16 10.20
C ALA A 290 42.52 -16.74 11.66
N ALA A 291 42.45 -15.44 11.94
CA ALA A 291 42.03 -14.91 13.24
C ALA A 291 40.53 -15.12 13.50
N LEU A 292 39.73 -15.41 12.46
CA LEU A 292 38.30 -15.66 12.58
C LEU A 292 38.01 -17.14 12.87
N PRO A 293 36.97 -17.43 13.67
CA PRO A 293 36.50 -18.80 13.82
C PRO A 293 35.90 -19.29 12.48
N PRO A 294 36.10 -20.57 12.09
CA PRO A 294 35.62 -21.11 10.81
C PRO A 294 34.09 -21.05 10.67
N GLU A 295 33.37 -21.03 11.79
CA GLU A 295 31.90 -20.89 11.82
C GLU A 295 31.42 -19.52 11.34
N SER A 296 32.25 -18.48 11.47
CA SER A 296 31.89 -17.13 11.07
C SER A 296 31.80 -16.95 9.55
N PHE A 297 32.47 -17.80 8.77
CA PHE A 297 32.44 -17.72 7.30
C PHE A 297 31.03 -17.91 6.78
N ARG A 298 30.63 -17.17 5.73
CA ARG A 298 29.27 -17.25 5.16
C ARG A 298 29.23 -18.08 3.88
N THR A 299 30.31 -18.04 3.12
CA THR A 299 30.44 -18.72 1.83
C THR A 299 31.17 -20.04 1.98
N VAL A 300 30.82 -21.01 1.13
CA VAL A 300 31.52 -22.29 1.08
C VAL A 300 32.90 -22.12 0.42
N SER A 301 32.99 -21.30 -0.63
CA SER A 301 34.26 -21.02 -1.32
C SER A 301 35.28 -20.32 -0.43
N GLY A 302 34.88 -19.32 0.37
CA GLY A 302 35.77 -18.63 1.31
C GLY A 302 36.35 -19.56 2.37
N LEU A 303 35.50 -20.40 2.97
CA LEU A 303 35.92 -21.40 3.96
C LEU A 303 36.85 -22.47 3.35
N ALA A 304 36.54 -22.93 2.13
CA ALA A 304 37.34 -23.91 1.42
C ALA A 304 38.76 -23.38 1.11
N LEU A 305 38.88 -22.12 0.70
CA LEU A 305 40.18 -21.48 0.43
C LEU A 305 41.05 -21.38 1.68
N LEU A 306 40.45 -21.02 2.81
CA LEU A 306 41.13 -20.97 4.11
C LEU A 306 41.58 -22.36 4.57
N ALA A 307 40.70 -23.36 4.44
CA ALA A 307 41.02 -24.75 4.79
C ALA A 307 42.17 -25.32 3.95
N GLY A 308 42.15 -25.06 2.63
CA GLY A 308 43.17 -25.52 1.70
C GLY A 308 44.56 -24.95 1.99
N HIS A 309 44.68 -23.67 2.35
CA HIS A 309 46.00 -23.09 2.61
C HIS A 309 46.56 -23.47 3.99
N HIS A 310 45.72 -23.63 5.02
CA HIS A 310 46.21 -24.03 6.35
C HIS A 310 46.41 -25.54 6.50
N ASN A 311 46.11 -26.35 5.47
CA ASN A 311 46.13 -27.82 5.50
C ASN A 311 45.39 -28.38 6.72
N ARG A 312 44.26 -27.79 7.09
CA ARG A 312 43.45 -28.24 8.23
C ARG A 312 42.26 -29.07 7.75
N PRO A 313 42.28 -30.42 7.93
CA PRO A 313 41.22 -31.30 7.43
C PRO A 313 39.88 -31.03 8.11
N GLU A 314 39.88 -30.59 9.36
CA GLU A 314 38.66 -30.25 10.13
C GLU A 314 37.86 -29.11 9.48
N TRP A 315 38.56 -28.08 8.99
CA TRP A 315 37.92 -26.93 8.33
C TRP A 315 37.38 -27.31 6.95
N LEU A 316 38.06 -28.23 6.27
CA LEU A 316 37.62 -28.77 4.99
C LEU A 316 36.39 -29.66 5.16
N ALA A 317 36.34 -30.46 6.24
CA ALA A 317 35.15 -31.22 6.63
C ALA A 317 33.95 -30.31 6.90
N LEU A 318 34.15 -29.17 7.59
CA LEU A 318 33.09 -28.17 7.81
C LEU A 318 32.59 -27.55 6.50
N ALA A 319 33.50 -27.22 5.58
CA ALA A 319 33.13 -26.71 4.25
C ALA A 319 32.33 -27.75 3.45
N PHE A 320 32.72 -29.02 3.53
CA PHE A 320 32.03 -30.12 2.88
C PHE A 320 30.62 -30.36 3.45
N GLN A 321 30.46 -30.32 4.78
CA GLN A 321 29.14 -30.42 5.42
C GLN A 321 28.22 -29.27 5.00
N ARG A 322 28.74 -28.03 4.95
CA ARG A 322 27.98 -26.86 4.51
C ARG A 322 27.58 -26.96 3.05
N TRP A 323 28.49 -27.43 2.20
CA TRP A 323 28.16 -27.75 0.81
C TRP A 323 27.04 -28.79 0.73
N GLN A 324 27.13 -29.90 1.46
CA GLN A 324 26.14 -30.97 1.42
C GLN A 324 24.74 -30.49 1.86
N ALA A 325 24.67 -29.60 2.85
CA ALA A 325 23.41 -28.99 3.28
C ALA A 325 22.76 -28.05 2.23
N GLN A 326 23.57 -27.53 1.30
CA GLN A 326 23.13 -26.60 0.25
C GLN A 326 23.10 -27.23 -1.15
N ALA A 327 23.61 -28.44 -1.30
CA ALA A 327 23.80 -29.10 -2.58
C ALA A 327 22.45 -29.48 -3.19
N THR A 328 22.29 -29.19 -4.47
CA THR A 328 21.18 -29.75 -5.24
C THR A 328 21.49 -31.20 -5.63
N PRO A 329 20.48 -32.07 -5.83
CA PRO A 329 20.69 -33.51 -6.03
C PRO A 329 21.57 -33.89 -7.23
N ASN A 330 21.80 -32.96 -8.18
CA ASN A 330 22.64 -33.18 -9.36
C ASN A 330 23.93 -32.36 -9.36
N GLU A 331 24.28 -31.71 -8.24
CA GLU A 331 25.47 -30.87 -8.18
C GLU A 331 26.76 -31.71 -8.17
N PRO A 332 27.73 -31.42 -9.06
CA PRO A 332 29.02 -32.09 -9.01
C PRO A 332 29.75 -31.83 -7.68
N LEU A 333 30.55 -32.81 -7.24
CA LEU A 333 31.46 -32.61 -6.09
C LEU A 333 32.29 -31.33 -6.30
N PRO A 334 32.45 -30.49 -5.26
CA PRO A 334 33.12 -29.21 -5.40
C PRO A 334 34.61 -29.39 -5.66
N LEU A 335 35.21 -28.43 -6.37
CA LEU A 335 36.61 -28.45 -6.81
C LEU A 335 37.56 -28.60 -5.62
N PHE A 336 37.35 -27.87 -4.52
CA PHE A 336 38.19 -27.96 -3.33
C PHE A 336 38.24 -29.39 -2.73
N PHE A 337 37.13 -30.13 -2.80
CA PHE A 337 37.07 -31.49 -2.30
C PHE A 337 37.80 -32.44 -3.25
N ARG A 338 37.61 -32.27 -4.57
CA ARG A 338 38.34 -33.05 -5.59
C ARG A 338 39.84 -32.84 -5.46
N ASP A 339 40.29 -31.59 -5.35
CA ASP A 339 41.71 -31.24 -5.23
C ASP A 339 42.31 -31.80 -3.94
N TYR A 340 41.56 -31.76 -2.84
CA TYR A 340 41.99 -32.36 -1.59
C TYR A 340 42.13 -33.89 -1.70
N VAL A 341 41.13 -34.59 -2.23
CA VAL A 341 41.21 -36.05 -2.44
C VAL A 341 42.36 -36.41 -3.38
N LEU A 342 42.56 -35.65 -4.46
CA LEU A 342 43.69 -35.84 -5.37
C LEU A 342 45.04 -35.58 -4.68
N SER A 343 45.12 -34.63 -3.75
CA SER A 343 46.33 -34.34 -2.97
C SER A 343 46.69 -35.47 -2.00
N LEU A 344 45.69 -36.22 -1.52
CA LEU A 344 45.87 -37.37 -0.65
C LEU A 344 46.30 -38.64 -1.40
N LEU A 345 46.06 -38.71 -2.72
CA LEU A 345 46.47 -39.86 -3.53
C LEU A 345 47.99 -39.86 -3.76
N PRO A 346 48.70 -40.99 -3.53
CA PRO A 346 50.12 -41.07 -3.77
C PRO A 346 50.43 -40.85 -5.26
N ARG A 347 51.39 -39.96 -5.56
CA ARG A 347 51.79 -39.67 -6.94
C ARG A 347 52.34 -40.95 -7.60
N PRO A 348 52.18 -41.14 -8.93
CA PRO A 348 52.61 -42.37 -9.61
C PRO A 348 54.12 -42.68 -9.52
N LYS A 349 54.95 -41.68 -9.20
CA LYS A 349 56.39 -41.86 -8.93
C LYS A 349 56.70 -42.31 -7.49
N GLN A 350 55.79 -42.09 -6.54
CA GLN A 350 55.91 -42.50 -5.13
C GLN A 350 55.31 -43.89 -4.90
N THR A 351 54.26 -44.27 -5.64
CA THR A 351 53.68 -45.63 -5.57
C THR A 351 54.68 -46.72 -5.96
N ALA A 352 55.56 -46.47 -6.94
CA ALA A 352 56.61 -47.41 -7.32
C ALA A 352 57.67 -47.63 -6.21
N ALA A 353 57.87 -46.65 -5.33
CA ALA A 353 58.81 -46.74 -4.20
C ALA A 353 58.14 -47.33 -2.93
N CYS A 354 56.88 -47.00 -2.66
CA CYS A 354 56.17 -47.45 -1.46
C CYS A 354 55.74 -48.93 -1.51
N CYS A 355 55.56 -49.55 -2.68
CA CYS A 355 55.14 -50.96 -2.77
C CYS A 355 56.27 -51.98 -2.50
N ARG A 356 57.51 -51.55 -2.25
CA ARG A 356 58.66 -52.45 -2.03
C ARG A 356 59.11 -52.59 -0.57
N GLN A 357 58.61 -51.77 0.34
CA GLN A 357 58.97 -51.86 1.76
C GLN A 357 57.70 -51.92 2.60
N TYR A 358 57.63 -52.96 3.43
CA TYR A 358 56.52 -53.22 4.34
C TYR A 358 56.22 -51.98 5.19
N THR A 359 54.92 -51.66 5.30
CA THR A 359 54.31 -50.44 5.87
C THR A 359 54.39 -49.23 4.94
N CYS A 360 53.26 -48.88 4.33
CA CYS A 360 53.05 -47.66 3.56
C CYS A 360 52.58 -46.53 4.50
N PRO A 361 53.47 -45.71 5.10
CA PRO A 361 53.07 -44.66 6.04
C PRO A 361 52.06 -43.66 5.43
N GLY A 362 52.16 -43.39 4.12
CA GLY A 362 51.19 -42.52 3.43
C GLY A 362 49.79 -43.11 3.24
N PHE A 363 49.63 -44.44 3.32
CA PHE A 363 48.32 -45.09 3.16
C PHE A 363 47.52 -45.08 4.47
N THR A 364 48.19 -45.19 5.61
CA THR A 364 47.56 -45.02 6.94
C THR A 364 47.11 -43.58 7.16
N ASP A 365 47.90 -42.60 6.73
CA ASP A 365 47.55 -41.17 6.79
C ASP A 365 46.40 -40.83 5.82
N PHE A 366 46.35 -41.50 4.66
CA PHE A 366 45.21 -41.43 3.75
C PHE A 366 43.92 -41.92 4.43
N PHE A 367 43.94 -43.12 5.03
CA PHE A 367 42.76 -43.66 5.68
C PHE A 367 42.32 -42.86 6.91
N THR A 368 43.24 -42.28 7.70
CA THR A 368 42.88 -41.43 8.84
C THR A 368 42.29 -40.08 8.37
N ALA A 369 42.90 -39.41 7.39
CA ALA A 369 42.35 -38.17 6.81
C ALA A 369 40.98 -38.42 6.14
N PHE A 370 40.84 -39.53 5.42
CA PHE A 370 39.58 -39.93 4.80
C PHE A 370 38.52 -40.30 5.83
N ASN A 371 38.88 -41.00 6.92
CA ASN A 371 37.96 -41.30 8.03
C ASN A 371 37.52 -40.04 8.79
N VAL A 372 38.37 -39.01 8.93
CA VAL A 372 37.99 -37.71 9.51
C VAL A 372 37.01 -36.96 8.60
N LEU A 373 37.14 -37.08 7.29
CA LEU A 373 36.16 -36.54 6.33
C LEU A 373 34.83 -37.31 6.33
N LEU A 374 34.87 -38.64 6.51
CA LEU A 374 33.69 -39.52 6.51
C LEU A 374 32.96 -39.60 7.85
N SER A 375 33.63 -39.35 8.98
CA SER A 375 33.02 -39.43 10.31
C SER A 375 31.78 -38.55 10.49
N PRO A 376 31.68 -37.31 9.95
CA PRO A 376 30.43 -36.55 9.97
C PRO A 376 29.38 -37.01 8.95
N ILE A 377 29.77 -37.76 7.91
CA ILE A 377 28.84 -38.30 6.91
C ILE A 377 28.07 -39.51 7.48
N ASN A 378 28.74 -40.31 8.32
CA ASN A 378 28.12 -41.47 8.97
C ASN A 378 27.18 -41.12 10.15
N THR A 379 27.27 -39.92 10.73
CA THR A 379 26.36 -39.49 11.80
C THR A 379 25.04 -38.90 11.28
N GLN A 380 25.00 -38.41 10.04
CA GLN A 380 23.77 -37.90 9.41
C GLN A 380 23.06 -38.92 8.52
N ASN A 381 23.71 -40.05 8.22
CA ASN A 381 23.11 -41.18 7.54
C ASN A 381 23.37 -42.46 8.35
N PRO A 382 22.58 -42.74 9.40
CA PRO A 382 22.51 -44.11 9.88
C PRO A 382 21.89 -44.91 8.73
N ARG A 383 22.72 -45.66 7.99
CA ARG A 383 22.21 -46.59 7.00
C ARG A 383 21.21 -47.51 7.70
N LYS A 384 19.96 -47.48 7.21
CA LYS A 384 18.93 -48.53 7.27
C LYS A 384 18.66 -49.21 8.61
#